data_AF-A0A932NL82-F1
#
_entry.id   AF-A0A932NL82-F1
#
_cell.length_a   1.000
_cell.length_b   1.000
_cell.length_c   1.000
_cell.angle_alpha   90.00
_cell.angle_beta   90.00
_cell.angle_gamma   90.00
#
_symmetry.space_group_name_H-M   'P 1'
#
loop_
_entity.id
_entity.type
_entity.pdbx_description
1 polymer ?
#
loop_
_entity_poly.entity_id
_entity_poly.type
_entity_poly.pdbx_seq_one_letter_code
_entity_poly.pdbx_strand_id
1 'polypeptide(L)'
;MKQFKPLRFIVFFASVFALAKFFEAGKLMSNELTFANFPLSILSFLGLICLLVIMGYWVYEDEKEKGNLRVKIGFYEKVYSLLTRNSQEQKRQK
;
A
#
# COMPACT_ATOMS: atom_id res chain seq x y z
N MET A 1 4.39 24.93 -0.63
CA MET A 1 3.09 24.50 -0.05
C MET A 1 3.05 22.99 -0.10
N LYS A 2 3.04 22.31 1.05
CA LYS A 2 2.95 20.85 1.17
C LYS A 2 1.65 20.44 0.48
N GLN A 3 1.74 19.83 -0.70
CA GLN A 3 0.55 19.39 -1.41
C GLN A 3 -0.11 18.29 -0.58
N PHE A 4 -1.17 18.65 0.13
CA PHE A 4 -2.08 17.68 0.73
C PHE A 4 -2.53 16.78 -0.41
N LYS A 5 -2.08 15.53 -0.42
CA LYS A 5 -2.49 14.54 -1.43
C LYS A 5 -3.77 13.90 -0.90
N PRO A 6 -4.99 14.34 -1.27
CA PRO A 6 -6.25 13.76 -0.80
C PRO A 6 -6.32 12.24 -1.08
N LEU A 7 -5.59 11.78 -2.09
CA LEU A 7 -5.38 10.37 -2.39
C LEU A 7 -4.85 9.58 -1.18
N ARG A 8 -3.97 10.14 -0.35
CA ARG A 8 -3.45 9.46 0.84
C ARG A 8 -4.53 9.18 1.88
N PHE A 9 -5.46 10.12 2.06
CA PHE A 9 -6.60 9.93 2.96
C PHE A 9 -7.57 8.88 2.41
N ILE A 10 -7.85 8.91 1.11
CA ILE A 10 -8.73 7.91 0.48
C ILE A 10 -8.15 6.51 0.67
N VAL A 11 -6.86 6.33 0.41
CA VAL A 11 -6.20 5.02 0.60
C VAL A 11 -6.17 4.64 2.08
N PHE A 12 -5.98 5.60 3.01
CA PHE A 12 -6.07 5.37 4.45
C PHE A 12 -7.45 4.86 4.89
N PHE A 13 -8.53 5.55 4.49
CA PHE A 13 -9.87 5.09 4.82
C PHE A 13 -10.21 3.75 4.14
N ALA A 14 -9.74 3.53 2.91
CA ALA A 14 -9.90 2.27 2.22
C ALA A 14 -9.18 1.11 2.93
N SER A 15 -7.98 1.33 3.50
CA SER A 15 -7.28 0.29 4.26
C SER A 15 -7.96 0.01 5.60
N VAL A 16 -8.46 1.03 6.29
CA VAL A 16 -9.25 0.87 7.52
C VAL A 16 -10.53 0.07 7.23
N PHE A 17 -11.22 0.37 6.14
CA PHE A 17 -12.42 -0.36 5.72
C PHE A 17 -12.10 -1.81 5.31
N ALA A 18 -11.02 -2.03 4.56
CA ALA A 18 -10.55 -3.36 4.20
C ALA A 18 -10.17 -4.20 5.44
N LEU A 19 -9.53 -3.57 6.43
CA LEU A 19 -9.18 -4.22 7.70
C LEU A 19 -10.43 -4.58 8.51
N ALA A 20 -11.42 -3.68 8.58
CA ALA A 20 -12.70 -3.96 9.23
C ALA A 20 -13.42 -5.15 8.57
N LYS A 21 -13.46 -5.18 7.23
CA LYS A 21 -14.04 -6.28 6.46
C LYS A 21 -13.26 -7.59 6.62
N PHE A 22 -11.94 -7.52 6.75
CA PHE A 22 -11.11 -8.69 7.05
C PHE A 22 -11.44 -9.29 8.41
N PHE A 23 -11.58 -8.47 9.46
CA PHE A 23 -12.01 -8.95 10.78
C PHE A 23 -13.44 -9.50 10.78
N GLU A 24 -14.36 -8.85 10.07
CA GLU A 24 -15.74 -9.32 9.89
C GLU A 24 -15.79 -10.69 9.20
N ALA A 25 -15.01 -10.86 8.13
CA ALA A 25 -14.87 -12.13 7.42
C ALA A 25 -14.24 -13.23 8.30
N GLY A 26 -13.22 -12.88 9.10
CA GLY A 26 -12.62 -13.80 10.08
C GLY A 26 -13.61 -14.26 11.15
N LYS A 27 -14.47 -13.35 11.64
CA LYS A 27 -15.53 -13.68 12.60
C LYS A 27 -16.60 -14.59 11.99
N LEU A 28 -16.95 -14.37 10.72
CA LEU A 28 -17.90 -15.24 10.00
C LEU A 28 -17.33 -16.64 9.80
N MET A 29 -16.05 -16.77 9.43
CA MET A 29 -15.39 -18.08 9.28
C MET A 29 -15.27 -18.84 10.62
N SER A 30 -15.19 -18.13 11.74
CA SER A 30 -15.16 -18.73 13.08
C SER A 30 -16.52 -19.30 13.50
N ASN A 31 -17.63 -18.74 13.01
CA ASN A 31 -18.97 -19.07 13.48
C ASN A 31 -19.72 -20.00 12.51
N GLU A 32 -19.47 -19.90 11.21
CA GLU A 32 -20.04 -20.78 10.20
C GLU A 32 -18.92 -21.20 9.25
N LEU A 33 -18.63 -22.51 9.19
CA LEU A 33 -17.68 -23.13 8.26
C LEU A 33 -18.26 -23.13 6.83
N THR A 34 -18.67 -21.96 6.35
CA THR A 34 -19.19 -21.80 4.99
C THR A 34 -17.99 -21.61 4.08
N PHE A 35 -17.49 -22.72 3.52
CA PHE A 35 -16.37 -22.76 2.55
C PHE A 35 -16.54 -21.77 1.38
N ALA A 36 -17.77 -21.32 1.09
CA ALA A 36 -18.05 -20.29 0.09
C ALA A 36 -17.44 -18.91 0.40
N ASN A 37 -17.20 -18.59 1.67
CA ASN A 37 -16.64 -17.28 2.07
C ASN A 37 -15.10 -17.25 2.09
N PHE A 38 -14.46 -18.42 1.99
CA PHE A 38 -13.00 -18.57 2.03
C PHE A 38 -12.28 -17.78 0.91
N PRO A 39 -12.72 -17.82 -0.37
CA PRO A 39 -12.07 -17.07 -1.44
C PRO A 39 -12.20 -15.55 -1.25
N LEU A 40 -13.34 -15.09 -0.73
CA LEU A 40 -13.60 -13.67 -0.50
C LEU A 40 -12.71 -13.10 0.62
N SER A 41 -12.51 -13.89 1.69
CA SER A 41 -11.57 -13.54 2.77
C SER A 41 -10.13 -13.43 2.28
N ILE A 42 -9.68 -14.38 1.45
CA ILE A 42 -8.33 -14.35 0.85
C ILE A 42 -8.17 -13.12 -0.03
N LEU A 43 -9.15 -12.84 -0.89
CA LEU A 43 -9.09 -11.69 -1.80
C LEU A 43 -9.05 -10.37 -1.01
N SER A 44 -9.84 -10.27 0.07
CA SER A 44 -9.86 -9.11 0.96
C SER A 44 -8.53 -8.93 1.70
N PHE A 45 -7.92 -10.04 2.15
CA PHE A 45 -6.60 -10.02 2.80
C PHE A 45 -5.48 -9.60 1.85
N LEU A 46 -5.47 -10.14 0.62
CA LEU A 46 -4.51 -9.74 -0.41
C LEU A 46 -4.67 -8.26 -0.78
N GLY A 47 -5.92 -7.78 -0.89
CA GLY A 47 -6.22 -6.37 -1.10
C GLY A 47 -5.69 -5.48 0.03
N LEU A 48 -5.89 -5.89 1.28
CA LEU A 48 -5.35 -5.18 2.45
C LEU A 48 -3.81 -5.13 2.43
N ILE A 49 -3.14 -6.25 2.18
CA ILE A 49 -1.67 -6.29 2.06
C ILE A 49 -1.20 -5.35 0.96
N CYS A 50 -1.85 -5.37 -0.20
CA CYS A 50 -1.50 -4.50 -1.32
C CYS A 50 -1.60 -3.01 -0.93
N LEU A 51 -2.68 -2.60 -0.28
CA LEU A 51 -2.86 -1.22 0.21
C LEU A 51 -1.79 -0.83 1.23
N LEU A 52 -1.43 -1.74 2.15
CA LEU A 52 -0.38 -1.51 3.14
C LEU A 52 1.00 -1.37 2.49
N VAL A 53 1.30 -2.17 1.48
CA VAL A 53 2.56 -2.07 0.72
C VAL A 53 2.65 -0.72 0.00
N ILE A 54 1.56 -0.26 -0.62
CA ILE A 54 1.52 1.05 -1.30
C ILE A 54 1.73 2.19 -0.30
N MET A 55 1.08 2.16 0.86
CA MET A 55 1.30 3.17 1.91
C MET A 55 2.72 3.11 2.46
N GLY A 56 3.24 1.91 2.71
CA GLY A 56 4.61 1.70 3.18
C GLY A 56 5.62 2.27 2.19
N TYR A 57 5.39 2.09 0.89
CA TYR A 57 6.20 2.70 -0.16
C TYR A 57 6.12 4.24 -0.14
N TRP A 58 4.94 4.84 0.03
CA TRP A 58 4.83 6.30 0.14
C TRP A 58 5.56 6.88 1.35
N VAL A 59 5.50 6.19 2.50
CA VAL A 59 6.27 6.59 3.69
C VAL A 59 7.76 6.45 3.41
N TYR A 60 8.17 5.35 2.78
CA TYR A 60 9.56 5.13 2.38
C TYR A 60 10.07 6.23 1.44
N GLU A 61 9.28 6.60 0.42
CA GLU A 61 9.56 7.68 -0.51
C GLU A 61 9.72 9.03 0.22
N ASP A 62 8.73 9.41 1.05
CA ASP A 62 8.75 10.64 1.84
C ASP A 62 9.97 10.72 2.79
N GLU A 63 10.30 9.62 3.48
CA GLU A 63 11.45 9.58 4.39
C GLU A 63 12.79 9.59 3.65
N LYS A 64 12.83 9.02 2.44
CA LYS A 64 14.00 9.08 1.55
C LYS A 64 14.21 10.48 0.98
N GLU A 65 13.16 11.16 0.54
CA GLU A 65 13.25 12.54 0.05
C GLU A 65 13.68 13.54 1.15
N LYS A 66 13.25 13.31 2.39
CA LYS A 66 13.68 14.12 3.55
C LYS A 66 15.10 13.81 4.03
N GLY A 67 15.75 12.75 3.51
CA GLY A 67 17.07 12.31 3.97
C GLY A 67 17.08 11.62 5.33
N ASN A 68 15.90 11.29 5.90
CA ASN A 68 15.76 10.67 7.22
C ASN A 68 15.69 9.13 7.18
N LEU A 69 15.91 8.54 6.02
CA LEU A 69 15.77 7.10 5.83
C LEU A 69 16.83 6.31 6.62
N ARG A 70 16.41 5.70 7.74
CA ARG A 70 17.29 4.88 8.59
C ARG A 70 17.57 3.49 8.04
N VAL A 71 16.60 2.88 7.36
CA VAL A 71 16.69 1.50 6.85
C VAL A 71 16.30 1.46 5.38
N LYS A 72 17.19 0.91 4.55
CA LYS A 72 16.94 0.69 3.14
C LYS A 72 16.30 -0.68 2.94
N ILE A 73 15.04 -0.69 2.53
CA ILE A 73 14.33 -1.90 2.16
C ILE A 73 14.54 -2.13 0.65
N GLY A 74 15.24 -3.20 0.27
CA GLY A 74 15.65 -3.45 -1.12
C GLY A 74 14.49 -3.50 -2.12
N PHE A 75 13.33 -4.03 -1.71
CA PHE A 75 12.12 -4.02 -2.53
C PHE A 75 11.67 -2.59 -2.86
N TYR A 76 11.56 -1.71 -1.86
CA TYR A 76 11.18 -0.31 -2.07
C TYR A 76 12.24 0.50 -2.81
N GLU A 77 13.54 0.19 -2.64
CA GLU A 77 14.60 0.82 -3.46
C GLU A 77 14.50 0.46 -4.94
N LYS A 78 14.18 -0.80 -5.25
CA LYS A 78 14.01 -1.24 -6.64
C LYS A 78 12.80 -0.55 -7.27
N VAL A 79 11.68 -0.48 -6.55
CA VAL A 79 10.48 0.25 -7.02
C VAL A 79 10.80 1.74 -7.20
N TYR A 80 11.43 2.37 -6.21
CA TYR A 80 11.81 3.78 -6.27
C TYR A 80 12.73 4.10 -7.45
N SER A 81 13.76 3.28 -7.68
CA SER A 81 14.68 3.50 -8.80
C SER A 81 14.01 3.32 -10.15
N LEU A 82 13.10 2.35 -10.32
CA LEU A 82 12.32 2.18 -11.55
C LEU A 82 11.43 3.40 -11.84
N LEU A 83 10.69 3.90 -10.84
CA LEU A 83 9.83 5.08 -11.03
C LEU A 83 10.64 6.36 -11.28
N THR A 84 11.77 6.53 -10.60
CA THR A 84 12.60 7.74 -10.71
C THR A 84 13.43 7.75 -12.01
N ARG A 85 13.87 6.58 -12.49
CA ARG A 85 14.66 6.45 -13.72
C ARG A 85 13.88 6.91 -14.96
N ASN A 86 12.58 6.59 -15.02
CA ASN A 86 11.68 7.08 -16.08
C ASN A 86 11.51 8.61 -16.04
N SER A 87 11.56 9.23 -14.86
CA SER A 87 11.46 10.70 -14.73
C SER A 87 12.73 11.44 -15.17
N GLN A 88 13.91 10.79 -15.13
CA GLN A 88 15.15 11.39 -15.62
C GLN A 88 15.35 11.20 -17.13
N GLU A 89 14.87 10.09 -17.71
CA GLU A 89 14.89 9.89 -19.16
C GLU A 89 13.99 10.90 -19.90
N GLN A 90 12.82 11.26 -19.33
CA GLN A 90 11.96 12.32 -19.88
C GLN A 90 12.59 13.73 -19.86
N LYS A 91 13.55 14.00 -18.96
CA LYS A 91 14.25 15.30 -18.91
C LYS A 91 15.43 15.40 -19.86
N ARG A 92 15.92 14.29 -20.40
CA ARG A 92 17.00 14.27 -21.42
C ARG A 92 16.48 14.33 -22.85
N GLN A 93 15.17 14.19 -23.06
CA GLN A 93 14.52 14.27 -24.37
C GLN A 93 13.79 15.61 -24.62
N LYS A 94 13.91 16.57 -23.72
CA LYS A 94 13.54 17.98 -23.91
C LYS A 94 14.79 18.82 -23.96
#